data_AF-A0A1C7LN16-F1
#
_entry.id   AF-A0A1C7LN16-F1
#
_cell.length_a   1.000
_cell.length_b   1.000
_cell.length_c   1.000
_cell.angle_alpha   90.00
_cell.angle_beta   90.00
_cell.angle_gamma   90.00
#
_symmetry.space_group_name_H-M   'P 1'
#
loop_
_entity.id
_entity.type
_entity.pdbx_description
1 polymer ?
#
loop_
_entity_poly.entity_id
_entity_poly.type
_entity_poly.pdbx_seq_one_letter_code
_entity_poly.pdbx_strand_id
1 'polypeptide(L)'
;MSGDWAWKQADIIAEDATNAGAAFVPIILGSDKTTVSVATGQNEYYPLYASIGNVNNTVRRAHRNAVALIGFLALLKDYPEQALLACIVQGWCPRCTALNNDLDGAGGGRRTREHTEALVADFELGVLWNEYGLIGDIVEHGNAQAQVILADIDRRIAVVPPFSGLRNFHEGRGFKQWTGDDSKALMKVYLAAIVSYVPREMVRTIRAFIEFCYLVRRNVHTPSTLRQLEDTLERFYANRGIFQATGVRENFNLPRQHSLRHYRRLIWAFAAPNGICSSITESKHIEAVKDPYRHSNRFNEVGQVLVTNQRVDKLAASRVDFADRGMLEQPCLLEEYLRLHPDEDLEEEIPVTAESHRKRDQAQDDDGAVPGPTVLAYVVMAATLQTKLPRTAVALGNYIKQPRLKELIRRFLYDQLNPNSALPGLEVSLQDCPEFDERISVFFSAASTYYAPSDPSGVGGMHREHIRATPMWFGTAPRFDCAFVNYQPDLDGIQALAVVRICLFFSFKFGGIVYPCALVQWFERISEEPDEDTGMYIVRPESKRGAPVLSVLHLDSIVRAAHLIGVYGKQAVPRDVTAHNALDAYKRFYVNRYVDHHAFETIF
;
A
#
# COMPACT_ATOMS: atom_id res chain seq x y z
N MET A 1 -13.44 11.91 22.94
CA MET A 1 -14.57 11.09 23.42
C MET A 1 -14.23 9.63 23.23
N SER A 2 -14.18 8.81 24.29
CA SER A 2 -13.81 7.38 24.18
C SER A 2 -14.98 6.51 23.69
N GLY A 3 -14.70 5.41 22.99
CA GLY A 3 -15.67 4.38 22.64
C GLY A 3 -16.33 3.75 23.87
N ASP A 4 -15.58 3.55 24.96
CA ASP A 4 -16.15 3.11 26.25
C ASP A 4 -17.19 4.08 26.79
N TRP A 5 -17.00 5.38 26.58
CA TRP A 5 -18.00 6.37 26.99
C TRP A 5 -19.26 6.21 26.16
N ALA A 6 -19.14 6.03 24.83
CA ALA A 6 -20.28 5.80 23.95
C ALA A 6 -21.09 4.54 24.32
N TRP A 7 -20.41 3.42 24.62
CA TRP A 7 -21.08 2.20 25.10
C TRP A 7 -21.81 2.43 26.41
N LYS A 8 -21.15 3.06 27.39
CA LYS A 8 -21.79 3.41 28.67
C LYS A 8 -23.00 4.32 28.49
N GLN A 9 -22.93 5.29 27.57
CA GLN A 9 -24.09 6.13 27.26
C GLN A 9 -25.22 5.31 26.65
N ALA A 10 -24.91 4.38 25.74
CA ALA A 10 -25.91 3.50 25.14
C ALA A 10 -26.59 2.60 26.21
N ASP A 11 -25.81 2.04 27.13
CA ASP A 11 -26.33 1.23 28.24
C ASP A 11 -27.25 2.05 29.14
N ILE A 12 -26.85 3.27 29.53
CA ILE A 12 -27.67 4.19 30.34
C ILE A 12 -28.97 4.56 29.61
N ILE A 13 -28.90 4.85 28.31
CA ILE A 13 -30.08 5.20 27.50
C ILE A 13 -31.05 4.02 27.41
N ALA A 14 -30.52 2.79 27.36
CA ALA A 14 -31.29 1.55 27.26
C ALA A 14 -32.03 1.17 28.57
N GLU A 15 -31.66 1.76 29.72
CA GLU A 15 -32.39 1.56 30.99
C GLU A 15 -33.82 2.11 30.94
N ASP A 16 -34.07 3.13 30.10
CA ASP A 16 -35.39 3.68 29.86
C ASP A 16 -36.14 2.88 28.78
N ALA A 17 -37.19 2.18 29.19
CA ALA A 17 -38.02 1.36 28.31
C ALA A 17 -38.67 2.15 27.16
N THR A 18 -38.81 3.47 27.27
CA THR A 18 -39.35 4.32 26.18
C THR A 18 -38.36 4.51 25.03
N ASN A 19 -37.07 4.26 25.27
CA ASN A 19 -36.01 4.32 24.25
C ASN A 19 -35.82 2.98 23.52
N ALA A 20 -36.73 2.01 23.71
CA ALA A 20 -36.67 0.74 22.98
C ALA A 20 -36.69 0.98 21.45
N GLY A 21 -35.64 0.53 20.76
CA GLY A 21 -35.43 0.74 19.33
C GLY A 21 -34.68 2.03 18.95
N ALA A 22 -34.30 2.87 19.92
CA ALA A 22 -33.44 4.02 19.66
C ALA A 22 -31.97 3.59 19.48
N ALA A 23 -31.24 4.33 18.63
CA ALA A 23 -29.81 4.11 18.40
C ALA A 23 -29.00 5.32 18.85
N PHE A 24 -27.99 5.10 19.69
CA PHE A 24 -27.03 6.14 20.06
C PHE A 24 -26.08 6.42 18.89
N VAL A 25 -26.02 7.68 18.42
CA VAL A 25 -25.18 8.09 17.28
C VAL A 25 -24.20 9.19 17.71
N PRO A 26 -22.93 8.87 17.99
CA PRO A 26 -21.93 9.88 18.30
C PRO A 26 -21.53 10.68 17.05
N ILE A 27 -21.25 11.98 17.23
CA ILE A 27 -20.73 12.84 16.16
C ILE A 27 -19.23 13.03 16.33
N ILE A 28 -18.49 12.76 15.26
CA ILE A 28 -17.05 12.98 15.17
C ILE A 28 -16.82 14.24 14.35
N LEU A 29 -16.11 15.21 14.92
CA LEU A 29 -15.69 16.42 14.23
C LEU A 29 -14.18 16.38 13.98
N GLY A 30 -13.77 16.77 12.79
CA GLY A 30 -12.37 16.88 12.41
C GLY A 30 -12.13 18.15 11.61
N SER A 31 -11.06 18.87 11.92
CA SER A 31 -10.62 20.01 11.13
C SER A 31 -9.12 19.92 10.90
N ASP A 32 -8.71 20.24 9.70
CA ASP A 32 -7.31 20.30 9.32
C ASP A 32 -7.10 21.42 8.29
N LYS A 33 -5.92 22.02 8.31
CA LYS A 33 -5.56 23.13 7.44
C LYS A 33 -5.26 22.61 6.05
N THR A 34 -5.83 23.24 5.02
CA THR A 34 -5.50 22.92 3.62
C THR A 34 -5.14 24.17 2.82
N THR A 35 -4.05 24.08 2.08
CA THR A 35 -3.66 25.10 1.08
C THR A 35 -4.28 24.75 -0.27
N VAL A 36 -4.95 25.73 -0.91
CA VAL A 36 -5.61 25.55 -2.21
C VAL A 36 -4.84 26.15 -3.39
N SER A 37 -3.90 27.06 -3.12
CA SER A 37 -3.02 27.65 -4.15
C SER A 37 -1.59 27.79 -3.65
N VAL A 38 -0.64 27.18 -4.36
CA VAL A 38 0.79 27.24 -4.01
C VAL A 38 1.52 28.41 -4.70
N ALA A 39 1.07 28.83 -5.89
CA ALA A 39 1.77 29.83 -6.70
C ALA A 39 1.17 31.25 -6.67
N THR A 40 -0.13 31.41 -6.38
CA THR A 40 -0.85 32.68 -6.54
C THR A 40 -1.66 33.06 -5.29
N GLY A 41 -0.99 33.24 -4.15
CA GLY A 41 -1.60 33.93 -2.99
C GLY A 41 -1.64 33.18 -1.66
N GLN A 42 -1.13 31.94 -1.56
CA GLN A 42 -1.16 31.15 -0.31
C GLN A 42 -2.55 31.15 0.35
N ASN A 43 -3.61 30.95 -0.44
CA ASN A 43 -4.95 30.80 0.11
C ASN A 43 -5.02 29.48 0.88
N GLU A 44 -5.35 29.61 2.16
CA GLU A 44 -5.49 28.53 3.12
C GLU A 44 -6.93 28.54 3.63
N TYR A 45 -7.45 27.35 3.92
CA TYR A 45 -8.75 27.19 4.58
C TYR A 45 -8.63 26.18 5.71
N TYR A 46 -9.49 26.33 6.72
CA TYR A 46 -9.70 25.34 7.78
C TYR A 46 -11.10 24.73 7.61
N PRO A 47 -11.29 23.75 6.71
CA PRO A 47 -12.54 23.02 6.63
C PRO A 47 -12.83 22.26 7.94
N LEU A 48 -14.11 22.26 8.33
CA LEU A 48 -14.65 21.46 9.41
C LEU A 48 -15.49 20.33 8.79
N TYR A 49 -15.13 19.10 9.13
CA TYR A 49 -15.81 17.89 8.70
C TYR A 49 -16.57 17.25 9.86
N ALA A 50 -17.70 16.61 9.54
CA ALA A 50 -18.47 15.78 10.45
C ALA A 50 -18.65 14.37 9.91
N SER A 51 -18.67 13.39 10.82
CA SER A 51 -18.98 11.99 10.54
C SER A 51 -19.78 11.41 11.71
N ILE A 52 -20.63 10.42 11.46
CA ILE A 52 -21.25 9.65 12.53
C ILE A 52 -20.32 8.51 12.97
N GLY A 53 -20.17 8.31 14.27
CA GLY A 53 -19.23 7.34 14.82
C GLY A 53 -19.63 5.88 14.56
N ASN A 54 -20.89 5.62 14.21
CA ASN A 54 -21.42 4.29 13.93
C ASN A 54 -21.10 3.79 12.51
N VAL A 55 -20.50 4.62 11.64
CA VAL A 55 -20.04 4.16 10.32
C VAL A 55 -18.85 3.21 10.49
N ASN A 56 -18.91 2.05 9.82
CA ASN A 56 -17.80 1.10 9.77
C ASN A 56 -16.54 1.77 9.19
N ASN A 57 -15.37 1.49 9.79
CA ASN A 57 -14.08 2.03 9.37
C ASN A 57 -13.79 1.85 7.87
N THR A 58 -14.17 0.71 7.28
CA THR A 58 -13.95 0.46 5.84
C THR A 58 -14.72 1.48 4.99
N VAL A 59 -15.96 1.79 5.36
CA VAL A 59 -16.79 2.79 4.68
C VAL A 59 -16.28 4.20 4.94
N ARG A 60 -15.84 4.48 6.19
CA ARG A 60 -15.25 5.78 6.54
C ARG A 60 -13.97 6.07 5.75
N ARG A 61 -13.15 5.04 5.51
CA ARG A 61 -11.89 5.12 4.75
C ARG A 61 -12.07 5.10 3.24
N ALA A 62 -13.10 4.45 2.71
CA ALA A 62 -13.37 4.43 1.27
C ALA A 62 -13.72 5.81 0.69
N HIS A 63 -13.76 6.86 1.52
CA HIS A 63 -14.06 8.26 1.16
C HIS A 63 -15.47 8.46 0.55
N ARG A 64 -16.32 7.43 0.57
CA ARG A 64 -17.68 7.39 0.01
C ARG A 64 -18.71 8.04 0.93
N ASN A 65 -18.59 9.35 1.14
CA ASN A 65 -19.61 10.19 1.82
C ASN A 65 -19.86 9.92 3.31
N ALA A 66 -19.05 9.08 3.96
CA ALA A 66 -19.08 8.89 5.41
C ALA A 66 -18.64 10.15 6.21
N VAL A 67 -18.02 11.11 5.53
CA VAL A 67 -17.52 12.36 6.10
C VAL A 67 -18.02 13.52 5.22
N ALA A 68 -18.72 14.48 5.83
CA ALA A 68 -19.30 15.63 5.15
C ALA A 68 -18.58 16.92 5.57
N LEU A 69 -18.35 17.84 4.63
CA LEU A 69 -17.90 19.19 4.92
C LEU A 69 -19.07 19.99 5.49
N ILE A 70 -18.98 20.44 6.75
CA ILE A 70 -20.06 21.17 7.42
C ILE A 70 -19.77 22.67 7.58
N GLY A 71 -18.54 23.11 7.35
CA GLY A 71 -18.20 24.53 7.38
C GLY A 71 -16.72 24.82 7.13
N PHE A 72 -16.39 26.11 7.10
CA PHE A 72 -15.03 26.63 7.11
C PHE A 72 -14.83 27.45 8.39
N LEU A 73 -13.83 27.10 9.19
CA LEU A 73 -13.46 27.82 10.40
C LEU A 73 -12.65 29.07 10.06
N ALA A 74 -12.76 30.09 10.92
CA ALA A 74 -11.95 31.29 10.82
C ALA A 74 -10.47 30.97 11.05
N LEU A 75 -9.63 31.52 10.19
CA LEU A 75 -8.17 31.45 10.28
C LEU A 75 -7.66 32.53 11.24
N LEU A 76 -7.33 32.15 12.47
CA LEU A 76 -6.41 32.94 13.30
C LEU A 76 -4.99 32.65 12.78
N LYS A 77 -4.42 33.58 12.02
CA LYS A 77 -3.03 33.50 11.57
C LYS A 77 -2.11 33.78 12.75
N ASP A 78 -1.85 32.77 13.59
CA ASP A 78 -1.01 32.95 14.77
C ASP A 78 0.47 32.57 14.54
N TYR A 79 1.31 33.31 15.24
CA TYR A 79 2.78 33.34 15.34
C TYR A 79 3.56 32.00 15.28
N PRO A 80 3.05 30.83 15.75
CA PRO A 80 3.81 29.57 15.72
C PRO A 80 4.17 29.05 14.32
N GLU A 81 3.34 29.29 13.30
CA GLU A 81 3.63 28.86 11.92
C GLU A 81 4.77 29.66 11.29
N GLN A 82 4.98 30.91 11.73
CA GLN A 82 6.06 31.78 11.26
C GLN A 82 7.42 31.36 11.84
N ALA A 83 7.45 30.88 13.09
CA ALA A 83 8.68 30.39 13.73
C ALA A 83 9.21 29.11 13.06
N LEU A 84 8.31 28.20 12.65
CA LEU A 84 8.65 26.96 11.96
C LEU A 84 9.25 27.22 10.57
N LEU A 85 8.70 28.18 9.81
CA LEU A 85 9.17 28.55 8.48
C LEU A 85 10.53 29.29 8.49
N ALA A 86 10.85 29.96 9.60
CA ALA A 86 12.09 30.72 9.75
C ALA A 86 13.21 29.95 10.48
N CYS A 87 13.00 28.67 10.80
CA CYS A 87 13.94 27.80 11.54
C CYS A 87 14.42 28.43 12.86
N ILE A 88 13.53 29.07 13.59
CA ILE A 88 13.82 29.69 14.90
C ILE A 88 13.01 29.03 16.01
N VAL A 89 13.59 28.99 17.20
CA VAL A 89 12.85 28.62 18.42
C VAL A 89 11.83 29.73 18.73
N GLN A 90 10.63 29.34 19.20
CA GLN A 90 9.55 30.27 19.53
C GLN A 90 10.05 31.36 20.52
N GLY A 91 9.76 32.62 20.22
CA GLY A 91 10.20 33.78 21.03
C GLY A 91 11.53 34.41 20.61
N TRP A 92 12.19 33.90 19.56
CA TRP A 92 13.45 34.46 19.04
C TRP A 92 13.26 35.23 17.72
N CYS A 93 14.14 36.20 17.42
CA CYS A 93 14.11 36.96 16.17
C CYS A 93 14.99 36.29 15.08
N PRO A 94 14.50 36.07 13.86
CA PRO A 94 15.28 35.44 12.78
C PRO A 94 16.29 36.40 12.12
N ARG A 95 16.28 37.68 12.49
CA ARG A 95 17.09 38.73 11.84
C ARG A 95 18.16 39.34 12.75
N CYS A 96 17.96 39.30 14.06
CA CYS A 96 18.88 39.90 15.02
C CYS A 96 19.26 38.92 16.14
N THR A 97 20.33 39.24 16.85
CA THR A 97 20.87 38.45 17.97
C THR A 97 20.23 38.82 19.31
N ALA A 98 19.08 39.51 19.29
CA ALA A 98 18.37 39.86 20.52
C ALA A 98 17.90 38.59 21.25
N LEU A 99 17.93 38.65 22.58
CA LEU A 99 17.56 37.53 23.45
C LEU A 99 16.04 37.38 23.48
N ASN A 100 15.56 36.15 23.62
CA ASN A 100 14.12 35.85 23.62
C ASN A 100 13.31 36.50 24.75
N ASN A 101 13.97 36.92 25.82
CA ASN A 101 13.37 37.60 26.97
C ASN A 101 13.53 39.13 26.93
N ASP A 102 14.23 39.68 25.92
CA ASP A 102 14.45 41.13 25.75
C ASP A 102 14.68 41.47 24.26
N LEU A 103 13.63 41.28 23.45
CA LEU A 103 13.71 41.47 21.99
C LEU A 103 13.88 42.94 21.56
N ASP A 104 13.48 43.87 22.42
CA ASP A 104 13.54 45.33 22.18
C ASP A 104 14.75 46.02 22.85
N GLY A 105 15.63 45.24 23.50
CA GLY A 105 16.85 45.73 24.14
C GLY A 105 17.88 46.27 23.14
N ALA A 106 18.62 47.30 23.53
CA ALA A 106 19.55 48.05 22.66
C ALA A 106 20.84 47.29 22.23
N GLY A 107 20.92 45.97 22.45
CA GLY A 107 22.11 45.15 22.25
C GLY A 107 22.08 44.17 21.06
N GLY A 108 20.99 44.12 20.28
CA GLY A 108 20.84 43.14 19.19
C GLY A 108 21.57 43.51 17.90
N GLY A 109 22.69 42.84 17.60
CA GLY A 109 23.34 42.88 16.29
C GLY A 109 22.54 42.13 15.21
N ARG A 110 22.93 42.24 13.94
CA ARG A 110 22.28 41.50 12.83
C ARG A 110 22.84 40.08 12.75
N ARG A 111 21.97 39.07 12.68
CA ARG A 111 22.41 37.69 12.37
C ARG A 111 22.87 37.65 10.91
N THR A 112 24.12 37.23 10.68
CA THR A 112 24.66 36.96 9.35
C THR A 112 24.92 35.47 9.19
N ARG A 113 25.12 35.04 7.95
CA ARG A 113 25.43 33.64 7.65
C ARG A 113 26.77 33.22 8.25
N GLU A 114 27.79 34.09 8.20
CA GLU A 114 29.09 33.80 8.82
C GLU A 114 28.96 33.64 10.35
N HIS A 115 28.10 34.43 10.99
CA HIS A 115 27.84 34.31 12.43
C HIS A 115 27.18 32.97 12.79
N THR A 116 26.19 32.53 12.01
CA THR A 116 25.53 31.23 12.23
C THR A 116 26.48 30.06 12.03
N GLU A 117 27.31 30.10 10.98
CA GLU A 117 28.28 29.04 10.68
C GLU A 117 29.38 28.96 11.76
N ALA A 118 29.83 30.10 12.29
CA ALA A 118 30.76 30.14 13.43
C ALA A 118 30.15 29.56 14.71
N LEU A 119 28.90 29.91 15.03
CA LEU A 119 28.22 29.36 16.20
C LEU A 119 28.06 27.83 16.10
N VAL A 120 27.67 27.32 14.93
CA VAL A 120 27.52 25.88 14.70
C VAL A 120 28.85 25.13 14.79
N ALA A 121 29.97 25.77 14.45
CA ALA A 121 31.29 25.17 14.57
C ALA A 121 31.82 25.14 16.02
N ASP A 122 31.45 26.13 16.83
CA ASP A 122 32.08 26.35 18.15
C ASP A 122 31.22 25.87 19.34
N PHE A 123 29.93 25.59 19.15
CA PHE A 123 29.01 25.26 20.25
C PHE A 123 28.26 23.94 20.06
N GLU A 124 28.08 23.22 21.16
CA GLU A 124 27.27 21.99 21.20
C GLU A 124 25.77 22.29 20.97
N LEU A 125 25.05 21.31 20.43
CA LEU A 125 23.65 21.42 19.99
C LEU A 125 22.69 21.94 21.07
N GLY A 126 22.92 21.55 22.33
CA GLY A 126 22.13 22.03 23.47
C GLY A 126 22.35 23.51 23.78
N VAL A 127 23.58 24.01 23.59
CA VAL A 127 23.95 25.42 23.77
C VAL A 127 23.40 26.24 22.60
N LEU A 128 23.53 25.73 21.37
CA LEU A 128 22.93 26.33 20.18
C LEU A 128 21.41 26.49 20.29
N TRP A 129 20.71 25.50 20.85
CA TRP A 129 19.27 25.55 21.04
C TRP A 129 18.85 26.54 22.14
N ASN A 130 19.47 26.45 23.31
CA ASN A 130 19.04 27.20 24.50
C ASN A 130 19.51 28.65 24.51
N GLU A 131 20.72 28.92 24.02
CA GLU A 131 21.36 30.24 24.11
C GLU A 131 21.31 31.03 22.80
N TYR A 132 21.18 30.33 21.65
CA TYR A 132 21.26 30.97 20.33
C TYR A 132 20.04 30.71 19.44
N GLY A 133 19.14 29.81 19.83
CA GLY A 133 17.91 29.46 19.09
C GLY A 133 18.16 28.82 17.72
N LEU A 134 19.25 28.05 17.56
CA LEU A 134 19.67 27.40 16.32
C LEU A 134 19.50 25.87 16.38
N ILE A 135 19.08 25.26 15.26
CA ILE A 135 18.93 23.80 15.09
C ILE A 135 20.15 23.29 14.32
N GLY A 136 21.08 22.60 15.00
CA GLY A 136 22.41 22.27 14.46
C GLY A 136 22.64 20.82 13.98
N ASP A 137 21.66 19.92 14.05
CA ASP A 137 21.92 18.48 13.87
C ASP A 137 21.99 18.05 12.39
N ILE A 138 23.19 18.05 11.79
CA ILE A 138 23.65 17.00 10.86
C ILE A 138 25.14 16.78 11.12
N VAL A 139 25.50 15.70 11.83
CA VAL A 139 26.92 15.36 12.09
C VAL A 139 27.37 14.16 11.25
N GLU A 140 28.60 14.33 10.77
CA GLU A 140 29.36 13.58 9.79
C GLU A 140 29.83 12.19 10.26
N HIS A 141 29.79 11.24 9.34
CA HIS A 141 30.75 10.13 9.30
C HIS A 141 31.68 10.35 8.10
N GLY A 142 32.95 9.94 8.23
CA GLY A 142 34.00 10.11 7.23
C GLY A 142 33.49 10.03 5.78
N ASN A 143 33.50 11.21 5.14
CA ASN A 143 32.62 11.57 4.02
C ASN A 143 32.67 10.65 2.80
N ALA A 144 33.71 9.84 2.60
CA ALA A 144 33.80 8.99 1.42
C ALA A 144 33.14 7.61 1.60
N GLN A 145 33.46 6.89 2.68
CA GLN A 145 32.99 5.51 2.86
C GLN A 145 31.50 5.45 3.22
N ALA A 146 31.02 6.39 4.05
CA ALA A 146 29.60 6.50 4.38
C ALA A 146 28.76 6.79 3.12
N GLN A 147 29.25 7.67 2.22
CA GLN A 147 28.57 7.96 0.95
C GLN A 147 28.56 6.76 0.02
N VAL A 148 29.62 5.95 -0.03
CA VAL A 148 29.66 4.69 -0.80
C VAL A 148 28.62 3.70 -0.28
N ILE A 149 28.51 3.53 1.04
CA ILE A 149 27.51 2.64 1.65
C ILE A 149 26.10 3.16 1.40
N LEU A 150 25.85 4.46 1.57
CA LEU A 150 24.55 5.06 1.31
C LEU A 150 24.15 4.91 -0.18
N ALA A 151 25.09 5.11 -1.10
CA ALA A 151 24.86 4.91 -2.52
C ALA A 151 24.53 3.44 -2.85
N ASP A 152 25.16 2.46 -2.19
CA ASP A 152 24.77 1.05 -2.39
C ASP A 152 23.40 0.74 -1.77
N ILE A 153 23.06 1.30 -0.60
CA ILE A 153 21.71 1.20 -0.02
C ILE A 153 20.67 1.78 -0.98
N ASP A 154 20.94 2.94 -1.56
CA ASP A 154 20.07 3.56 -2.56
C ASP A 154 19.96 2.69 -3.82
N ARG A 155 21.06 2.04 -4.22
CA ARG A 155 21.06 1.07 -5.31
C ARG A 155 20.22 -0.17 -5.01
N ARG A 156 20.32 -0.74 -3.80
CA ARG A 156 19.52 -1.86 -3.32
C ARG A 156 18.03 -1.53 -3.39
N ILE A 157 17.67 -0.34 -2.94
CA ILE A 157 16.29 0.18 -3.01
C ILE A 157 15.84 0.31 -4.48
N ALA A 158 16.70 0.78 -5.38
CA ALA A 158 16.38 0.97 -6.80
C ALA A 158 16.26 -0.33 -7.61
N VAL A 159 16.86 -1.44 -7.16
CA VAL A 159 16.72 -2.76 -7.82
C VAL A 159 15.59 -3.61 -7.27
N VAL A 160 14.81 -3.11 -6.32
CA VAL A 160 13.66 -3.86 -5.80
C VAL A 160 12.69 -4.18 -6.96
N PRO A 161 12.27 -5.45 -7.11
CA PRO A 161 11.32 -5.82 -8.16
C PRO A 161 10.03 -4.98 -8.12
N PRO A 162 9.44 -4.66 -9.27
CA PRO A 162 8.19 -3.92 -9.30
C PRO A 162 7.05 -4.73 -8.66
N PHE A 163 6.18 -4.04 -7.93
CA PHE A 163 4.98 -4.62 -7.32
C PHE A 163 3.79 -3.65 -7.46
N SER A 164 2.59 -4.18 -7.63
CA SER A 164 1.37 -3.37 -7.78
C SER A 164 1.14 -2.52 -6.52
N GLY A 165 0.95 -1.21 -6.67
CA GLY A 165 0.79 -0.29 -5.52
C GLY A 165 2.07 0.00 -4.72
N LEU A 166 3.23 -0.52 -5.13
CA LEU A 166 4.53 -0.15 -4.54
C LEU A 166 5.23 0.89 -5.41
N ARG A 167 5.60 2.02 -4.82
CA ARG A 167 6.42 3.03 -5.49
C ARG A 167 7.83 2.49 -5.72
N ASN A 168 8.30 2.56 -6.96
CA ASN A 168 9.70 2.28 -7.30
C ASN A 168 10.57 3.53 -7.10
N PHE A 169 11.77 3.33 -6.56
CA PHE A 169 12.72 4.36 -6.19
C PHE A 169 13.94 4.30 -7.10
N HIS A 170 13.82 4.81 -8.33
CA HIS A 170 14.85 4.68 -9.37
C HIS A 170 16.25 5.17 -8.95
N GLU A 171 16.32 6.18 -8.08
CA GLU A 171 17.56 6.77 -7.55
C GLU A 171 17.71 6.54 -6.03
N GLY A 172 16.96 5.59 -5.46
CA GLY A 172 16.93 5.36 -4.02
C GLY A 172 16.30 6.50 -3.23
N ARG A 173 16.94 6.95 -2.15
CA ARG A 173 16.39 7.89 -1.15
C ARG A 173 16.67 9.37 -1.45
N GLY A 174 17.23 9.72 -2.61
CA GLY A 174 17.74 11.07 -2.94
C GLY A 174 16.69 12.18 -3.13
N PHE A 175 15.56 12.18 -2.41
CA PHE A 175 14.53 13.23 -2.53
C PHE A 175 14.86 14.45 -1.67
N LYS A 176 14.74 15.65 -2.24
CA LYS A 176 14.87 16.92 -1.50
C LYS A 176 13.77 17.15 -0.46
N GLN A 177 12.57 16.62 -0.71
CA GLN A 177 11.43 16.69 0.21
C GLN A 177 10.70 15.35 0.19
N TRP A 178 10.50 14.77 1.37
CA TRP A 178 9.80 13.49 1.54
C TRP A 178 8.31 13.71 1.77
N THR A 179 7.46 13.01 1.02
CA THR A 179 6.02 12.91 1.33
C THR A 179 5.73 11.74 2.27
N GLY A 180 4.55 11.74 2.90
CA GLY A 180 4.12 10.62 3.74
C GLY A 180 4.05 9.29 2.97
N ASP A 181 3.72 9.33 1.68
CA ASP A 181 3.67 8.14 0.83
C ASP A 181 5.06 7.65 0.45
N ASP A 182 6.04 8.54 0.28
CA ASP A 182 7.44 8.16 0.08
C ASP A 182 7.98 7.43 1.30
N SER A 183 7.71 7.95 2.51
CA SER A 183 8.10 7.28 3.75
C SER A 183 7.45 5.89 3.89
N LYS A 184 6.14 5.78 3.60
CA LYS A 184 5.43 4.48 3.63
C LYS A 184 6.04 3.50 2.64
N ALA A 185 6.28 3.90 1.38
CA ALA A 185 6.85 3.02 0.38
C ALA A 185 8.28 2.61 0.73
N LEU A 186 9.09 3.53 1.27
CA LEU A 186 10.44 3.21 1.72
C LEU A 186 10.40 2.16 2.84
N MET A 187 9.52 2.30 3.83
CA MET A 187 9.39 1.32 4.93
C MET A 187 9.20 -0.11 4.44
N LYS A 188 8.52 -0.32 3.30
CA LYS A 188 8.24 -1.65 2.73
C LYS A 188 9.50 -2.35 2.19
N VAL A 189 10.57 -1.61 1.90
CA VAL A 189 11.78 -2.14 1.22
C VAL A 189 13.07 -1.88 1.99
N TYR A 190 13.05 -0.92 2.93
CA TYR A 190 14.24 -0.42 3.60
C TYR A 190 14.98 -1.48 4.42
N LEU A 191 14.24 -2.36 5.09
CA LEU A 191 14.82 -3.37 5.96
C LEU A 191 15.78 -4.29 5.20
N ALA A 192 15.37 -4.78 4.02
CA ALA A 192 16.22 -5.61 3.17
C ALA A 192 17.47 -4.86 2.67
N ALA A 193 17.37 -3.54 2.43
CA ALA A 193 18.45 -2.75 1.90
C ALA A 193 19.59 -2.54 2.91
N ILE A 194 19.28 -2.36 4.19
CA ILE A 194 20.27 -2.04 5.24
C ILE A 194 20.94 -3.27 5.85
N VAL A 195 20.37 -4.47 5.67
CA VAL A 195 20.93 -5.71 6.20
C VAL A 195 22.39 -5.85 5.74
N SER A 196 23.25 -6.28 6.66
CA SER A 196 24.71 -6.43 6.54
C SER A 196 25.54 -5.14 6.49
N TYR A 197 24.91 -3.96 6.41
CA TYR A 197 25.59 -2.67 6.56
C TYR A 197 25.53 -2.09 7.98
N VAL A 198 24.50 -2.45 8.73
CA VAL A 198 24.30 -2.01 10.12
C VAL A 198 24.33 -3.20 11.08
N PRO A 199 24.60 -2.99 12.38
CA PRO A 199 24.47 -4.02 13.42
C PRO A 199 23.11 -4.71 13.38
N ARG A 200 23.07 -6.00 13.72
CA ARG A 200 21.87 -6.83 13.66
C ARG A 200 20.75 -6.26 14.54
N GLU A 201 21.10 -5.71 15.69
CA GLU A 201 20.19 -5.09 16.65
C GLU A 201 19.54 -3.82 16.09
N MET A 202 20.22 -3.06 15.21
CA MET A 202 19.59 -1.93 14.51
C MET A 202 18.52 -2.42 13.53
N VAL A 203 18.82 -3.49 12.78
CA VAL A 203 17.83 -4.14 11.90
C VAL A 203 16.63 -4.61 12.71
N ARG A 204 16.85 -5.30 13.83
CA ARG A 204 15.79 -5.77 14.74
C ARG A 204 14.98 -4.63 15.35
N THR A 205 15.61 -3.50 15.68
CA THR A 205 14.91 -2.31 16.18
C THR A 205 13.99 -1.74 15.11
N ILE A 206 14.48 -1.57 13.88
CA ILE A 206 13.69 -1.05 12.76
C ILE A 206 12.57 -2.02 12.41
N ARG A 207 12.85 -3.32 12.39
CA ARG A 207 11.84 -4.39 12.24
C ARG A 207 10.72 -4.24 13.26
N ALA A 208 11.03 -4.18 14.55
CA ALA A 208 10.04 -4.05 15.62
C ALA A 208 9.20 -2.77 15.48
N PHE A 209 9.82 -1.65 15.07
CA PHE A 209 9.11 -0.40 14.79
C PHE A 209 8.16 -0.52 13.58
N ILE A 210 8.60 -1.18 12.50
CA ILE A 210 7.75 -1.43 11.33
C ILE A 210 6.59 -2.35 11.73
N GLU A 211 6.85 -3.49 12.37
CA GLU A 211 5.82 -4.41 12.87
C GLU A 211 4.78 -3.67 13.74
N PHE A 212 5.24 -2.81 14.67
CA PHE A 212 4.35 -1.96 15.46
C PHE A 212 3.47 -1.06 14.59
N CYS A 213 4.05 -0.38 13.59
CA CYS A 213 3.31 0.47 12.66
C CYS A 213 2.24 -0.30 11.89
N TYR A 214 2.52 -1.55 11.50
CA TYR A 214 1.55 -2.42 10.81
C TYR A 214 0.44 -2.89 11.75
N LEU A 215 0.77 -3.31 12.98
CA LEU A 215 -0.20 -3.76 13.98
C LEU A 215 -1.17 -2.65 14.38
N VAL A 216 -0.67 -1.46 14.68
CA VAL A 216 -1.49 -0.29 15.03
C VAL A 216 -2.51 0.04 13.94
N ARG A 217 -2.14 -0.19 12.68
CA ARG A 217 -2.97 0.06 11.49
C ARG A 217 -3.89 -1.10 11.12
N ARG A 218 -4.13 -2.07 12.00
CA ARG A 218 -5.22 -3.02 11.76
C ARG A 218 -6.58 -2.34 11.83
N ASN A 219 -7.49 -2.78 10.97
CA ASN A 219 -8.86 -2.24 10.97
C ASN A 219 -9.64 -2.64 12.23
N VAL A 220 -9.29 -3.79 12.82
CA VAL A 220 -9.88 -4.35 14.04
C VAL A 220 -8.76 -4.81 14.97
N HIS A 221 -8.94 -4.60 16.28
CA HIS A 221 -8.03 -5.07 17.31
C HIS A 221 -8.72 -6.08 18.20
N THR A 222 -8.03 -7.18 18.48
CA THR A 222 -8.46 -8.23 19.42
C THR A 222 -7.51 -8.29 20.62
N PRO A 223 -7.84 -9.01 21.70
CA PRO A 223 -6.89 -9.22 22.79
C PRO A 223 -5.55 -9.83 22.34
N SER A 224 -5.54 -10.66 21.28
CA SER A 224 -4.29 -11.21 20.74
C SER A 224 -3.47 -10.16 19.99
N THR A 225 -4.10 -9.32 19.15
CA THR A 225 -3.37 -8.25 18.43
C THR A 225 -2.84 -7.18 19.38
N LEU A 226 -3.57 -6.89 20.48
CA LEU A 226 -3.09 -5.96 21.51
C LEU A 226 -1.88 -6.50 22.27
N ARG A 227 -1.80 -7.82 22.53
CA ARG A 227 -0.60 -8.45 23.09
C ARG A 227 0.58 -8.40 22.12
N GLN A 228 0.35 -8.65 20.82
CA GLN A 228 1.38 -8.51 19.79
C GLN A 228 1.91 -7.06 19.70
N LEU A 229 1.03 -6.08 19.89
CA LEU A 229 1.40 -4.66 19.90
C LEU A 229 2.27 -4.30 21.11
N GLU A 230 2.02 -4.89 22.29
CA GLU A 230 2.90 -4.73 23.46
C GLU A 230 4.25 -5.42 23.26
N ASP A 231 4.26 -6.67 22.78
CA ASP A 231 5.49 -7.43 22.48
C ASP A 231 6.39 -6.68 21.48
N THR A 232 5.82 -6.14 20.39
CA THR A 232 6.59 -5.34 19.43
C THR A 232 7.18 -4.09 20.05
N LEU A 233 6.47 -3.41 20.96
CA LEU A 233 6.98 -2.25 21.69
C LEU A 233 8.11 -2.62 22.65
N GLU A 234 7.97 -3.71 23.40
CA GLU A 234 9.01 -4.20 24.30
C GLU A 234 10.28 -4.54 23.52
N ARG A 235 10.15 -5.27 22.41
CA ARG A 235 11.28 -5.55 21.51
C ARG A 235 11.90 -4.29 20.92
N PHE A 236 11.09 -3.30 20.54
CA PHE A 236 11.61 -2.01 20.06
C PHE A 236 12.44 -1.30 21.13
N TYR A 237 11.92 -1.21 22.36
CA TYR A 237 12.60 -0.54 23.47
C TYR A 237 13.85 -1.29 23.95
N ALA A 238 13.85 -2.62 23.91
CA ALA A 238 15.00 -3.44 24.24
C ALA A 238 16.13 -3.27 23.21
N ASN A 239 15.82 -3.33 21.91
CA ASN A 239 16.83 -3.30 20.86
C ASN A 239 17.39 -1.89 20.60
N ARG A 240 16.60 -0.82 20.79
CA ARG A 240 17.04 0.55 20.42
C ARG A 240 18.29 1.02 21.17
N GLY A 241 18.63 0.42 22.32
CA GLY A 241 19.86 0.74 23.05
C GLY A 241 21.12 0.65 22.19
N ILE A 242 21.09 -0.15 21.10
CA ILE A 242 22.18 -0.23 20.14
C ILE A 242 22.57 1.14 19.55
N PHE A 243 21.61 2.05 19.32
CA PHE A 243 21.92 3.37 18.75
C PHE A 243 22.70 4.24 19.73
N GLN A 244 22.57 4.02 21.05
CA GLN A 244 23.43 4.64 22.05
C GLN A 244 24.78 3.94 22.13
N ALA A 245 24.78 2.60 22.15
CA ALA A 245 26.01 1.80 22.24
C ALA A 245 26.98 2.06 21.07
N THR A 246 26.46 2.35 19.88
CA THR A 246 27.27 2.71 18.70
C THR A 246 27.54 4.20 18.56
N GLY A 247 27.11 5.03 19.51
CA GLY A 247 27.30 6.49 19.47
C GLY A 247 26.46 7.22 18.42
N VAL A 248 25.44 6.60 17.83
CA VAL A 248 24.56 7.24 16.84
C VAL A 248 23.63 8.26 17.51
N ARG A 249 23.26 8.04 18.77
CA ARG A 249 22.49 8.99 19.58
C ARG A 249 22.90 8.95 21.04
N GLU A 250 22.80 10.07 21.72
CA GLU A 250 23.01 10.14 23.17
C GLU A 250 21.76 9.75 23.98
N ASN A 251 20.57 10.12 23.51
CA ASN A 251 19.30 9.85 24.20
C ASN A 251 18.12 9.67 23.21
N PHE A 252 16.97 9.24 23.76
CA PHE A 252 15.72 9.00 23.02
C PHE A 252 14.59 9.97 23.42
N ASN A 253 14.90 11.25 23.63
CA ASN A 253 13.92 12.30 23.94
C ASN A 253 13.16 12.73 22.67
N LEU A 254 12.54 11.77 21.99
CA LEU A 254 11.82 11.96 20.73
C LEU A 254 10.31 11.82 20.99
N PRO A 255 9.53 12.92 20.96
CA PRO A 255 8.10 12.88 21.30
C PRO A 255 7.29 11.85 20.48
N ARG A 256 7.62 11.68 19.19
CA ARG A 256 6.95 10.70 18.32
C ARG A 256 7.31 9.23 18.65
N GLN A 257 8.50 8.96 19.18
CA GLN A 257 8.83 7.62 19.68
C GLN A 257 8.30 7.39 21.10
N HIS A 258 8.19 8.45 21.90
CA HIS A 258 7.58 8.39 23.22
C HIS A 258 6.09 8.04 23.11
N SER A 259 5.37 8.64 22.16
CA SER A 259 3.93 8.45 22.01
C SER A 259 3.51 7.01 21.72
N LEU A 260 4.42 6.17 21.19
CA LEU A 260 4.17 4.77 20.87
C LEU A 260 3.62 3.99 22.09
N ARG A 261 4.09 4.30 23.30
CA ARG A 261 3.63 3.66 24.56
C ARG A 261 2.15 3.91 24.88
N HIS A 262 1.53 4.92 24.28
CA HIS A 262 0.14 5.27 24.56
C HIS A 262 -0.85 4.53 23.65
N TYR A 263 -0.40 3.90 22.58
CA TYR A 263 -1.29 3.33 21.57
C TYR A 263 -2.22 2.27 22.13
N ARG A 264 -1.77 1.33 22.97
CA ARG A 264 -2.68 0.35 23.58
C ARG A 264 -3.85 1.02 24.32
N ARG A 265 -3.55 1.96 25.21
CA ARG A 265 -4.57 2.69 25.98
C ARG A 265 -5.50 3.46 25.05
N LEU A 266 -4.95 4.09 24.01
CA LEU A 266 -5.72 4.86 23.04
C LEU A 266 -6.58 3.97 22.14
N ILE A 267 -6.10 2.79 21.74
CA ILE A 267 -6.89 1.81 20.96
C ILE A 267 -8.06 1.31 21.80
N TRP A 268 -7.82 0.99 23.07
CA TRP A 268 -8.88 0.61 24.00
C TRP A 268 -9.90 1.74 24.16
N ALA A 269 -9.42 2.96 24.37
CA ALA A 269 -10.29 4.10 24.58
C ALA A 269 -10.99 4.59 23.31
N PHE A 270 -10.42 4.48 22.11
CA PHE A 270 -10.92 5.18 20.91
C PHE A 270 -11.10 4.27 19.69
N ALA A 271 -11.01 2.94 19.88
CA ALA A 271 -11.01 1.93 18.83
C ALA A 271 -9.80 2.05 17.88
N ALA A 272 -9.88 1.38 16.72
CA ALA A 272 -8.79 1.29 15.75
C ALA A 272 -8.36 2.69 15.25
N PRO A 273 -7.06 3.07 15.36
CA PRO A 273 -6.55 4.38 14.98
C PRO A 273 -6.79 4.74 13.50
N ASN A 274 -6.87 3.72 12.65
CA ASN A 274 -7.21 3.88 11.24
C ASN A 274 -8.55 4.61 11.00
N GLY A 275 -9.51 4.46 11.91
CA GLY A 275 -10.84 5.07 11.80
C GLY A 275 -10.92 6.53 12.23
N ILE A 276 -9.84 7.08 12.77
CA ILE A 276 -9.76 8.43 13.38
C ILE A 276 -8.53 9.23 12.91
N CYS A 277 -7.85 8.75 11.86
CA CYS A 277 -6.64 9.38 11.33
C CYS A 277 -6.96 10.64 10.51
N SER A 278 -6.08 11.65 10.58
CA SER A 278 -6.18 12.88 9.77
C SER A 278 -6.12 12.63 8.26
N SER A 279 -5.60 11.48 7.82
CA SER A 279 -5.62 11.12 6.38
C SER A 279 -7.04 11.05 5.82
N ILE A 280 -8.05 10.76 6.65
CA ILE A 280 -9.45 10.73 6.23
C ILE A 280 -9.90 12.14 5.79
N THR A 281 -9.59 13.16 6.60
CA THR A 281 -9.93 14.56 6.30
C THR A 281 -9.02 15.11 5.20
N GLU A 282 -7.74 14.74 5.20
CA GLU A 282 -6.75 15.19 4.20
C GLU A 282 -7.14 14.76 2.78
N SER A 283 -7.51 13.48 2.59
CA SER A 283 -7.99 12.99 1.30
C SER A 283 -9.30 13.68 0.88
N LYS A 284 -10.21 13.95 1.83
CA LYS A 284 -11.48 14.64 1.54
C LYS A 284 -11.26 16.11 1.15
N HIS A 285 -10.12 16.73 1.50
CA HIS A 285 -9.80 18.07 1.01
C HIS A 285 -9.73 18.14 -0.51
N ILE A 286 -9.30 17.07 -1.18
CA ILE A 286 -9.19 17.07 -2.65
C ILE A 286 -10.57 17.30 -3.26
N GLU A 287 -11.52 16.42 -2.95
CA GLU A 287 -12.87 16.45 -3.53
C GLU A 287 -13.72 17.60 -2.99
N ALA A 288 -13.66 17.89 -1.68
CA ALA A 288 -14.57 18.85 -1.05
C ALA A 288 -14.07 20.30 -1.07
N VAL A 289 -12.78 20.53 -1.31
CA VAL A 289 -12.18 21.88 -1.25
C VAL A 289 -11.35 22.19 -2.49
N LYS A 290 -10.32 21.39 -2.80
CA LYS A 290 -9.34 21.71 -3.86
C LYS A 290 -9.95 21.65 -5.26
N ASP A 291 -10.73 20.62 -5.58
CA ASP A 291 -11.36 20.49 -6.89
C ASP A 291 -12.48 21.52 -7.12
N PRO A 292 -13.42 21.75 -6.18
CA PRO A 292 -14.37 22.86 -6.26
C PRO A 292 -13.68 24.23 -6.39
N TYR A 293 -12.60 24.46 -5.64
CA TYR A 293 -11.81 25.70 -5.75
C TYR A 293 -11.19 25.84 -7.15
N ARG A 294 -10.62 24.76 -7.71
CA ARG A 294 -10.08 24.74 -9.08
C ARG A 294 -11.13 25.02 -10.14
N HIS A 295 -12.38 24.59 -9.92
CA HIS A 295 -13.52 24.86 -10.80
C HIS A 295 -14.15 26.25 -10.59
N SER A 296 -13.85 26.93 -9.48
CA SER A 296 -14.34 28.28 -9.20
C SER A 296 -13.61 29.34 -10.05
N ASN A 297 -14.23 30.51 -10.17
CA ASN A 297 -13.58 31.66 -10.80
C ASN A 297 -12.60 32.41 -9.87
N ARG A 298 -12.40 31.91 -8.63
CA ARG A 298 -11.51 32.47 -7.58
C ARG A 298 -11.90 33.86 -7.04
N PHE A 299 -13.14 34.31 -7.25
CA PHE A 299 -13.68 35.56 -6.70
C PHE A 299 -14.84 35.27 -5.74
N ASN A 300 -14.71 35.58 -4.44
CA ASN A 300 -15.67 35.15 -3.41
C ASN A 300 -15.91 33.63 -3.46
N GLU A 301 -14.81 32.91 -3.53
CA GLU A 301 -14.73 31.50 -3.92
C GLU A 301 -15.32 30.54 -2.90
N VAL A 302 -15.33 30.87 -1.60
CA VAL A 302 -15.89 30.00 -0.55
C VAL A 302 -17.36 29.70 -0.82
N GLY A 303 -18.14 30.72 -1.21
CA GLY A 303 -19.55 30.53 -1.59
C GLY A 303 -19.70 29.60 -2.80
N GLN A 304 -18.79 29.70 -3.78
CA GLN A 304 -18.80 28.83 -4.97
C GLN A 304 -18.42 27.39 -4.65
N VAL A 305 -17.43 27.18 -3.77
CA VAL A 305 -17.04 25.85 -3.26
C VAL A 305 -18.24 25.18 -2.58
N LEU A 306 -18.92 25.89 -1.68
CA LEU A 306 -20.09 25.38 -0.98
C LEU A 306 -21.25 25.04 -1.91
N VAL A 307 -21.57 25.91 -2.87
CA VAL A 307 -22.63 25.65 -3.88
C VAL A 307 -22.28 24.47 -4.77
N THR A 308 -21.00 24.29 -5.13
CA THR A 308 -20.54 23.15 -5.94
C THR A 308 -20.73 21.85 -5.18
N ASN A 309 -20.30 21.76 -3.92
CA ASN A 309 -20.54 20.59 -3.08
C ASN A 309 -22.03 20.29 -2.94
N GLN A 310 -22.87 21.30 -2.68
CA GLN A 310 -24.32 21.11 -2.59
C GLN A 310 -24.92 20.53 -3.88
N ARG A 311 -24.44 20.94 -5.07
CA ARG A 311 -24.91 20.40 -6.34
C ARG A 311 -24.49 18.94 -6.53
N VAL A 312 -23.24 18.61 -6.18
CA VAL A 312 -22.74 17.23 -6.27
C VAL A 312 -23.51 16.31 -5.32
N ASP A 313 -23.78 16.75 -4.08
CA ASP A 313 -24.56 15.97 -3.11
C ASP A 313 -25.99 15.74 -3.59
N LYS A 314 -26.64 16.78 -4.14
CA LYS A 314 -27.98 16.65 -4.74
C LYS A 314 -27.99 15.67 -5.92
N LEU A 315 -26.99 15.72 -6.80
CA LEU A 315 -26.85 14.77 -7.91
C LEU A 315 -26.63 13.34 -7.42
N ALA A 316 -25.81 13.15 -6.38
CA ALA A 316 -25.60 11.84 -5.77
C ALA A 316 -26.89 11.27 -5.18
N ALA A 317 -27.64 12.08 -4.41
CA ALA A 317 -28.94 11.71 -3.87
C ALA A 317 -29.95 11.37 -4.98
N SER A 318 -30.02 12.19 -6.03
CA SER A 318 -30.88 11.91 -7.19
C SER A 318 -30.49 10.63 -7.91
N ARG A 319 -29.20 10.29 -8.03
CA ARG A 319 -28.76 9.02 -8.64
C ARG A 319 -29.26 7.81 -7.86
N VAL A 320 -29.19 7.85 -6.52
CA VAL A 320 -29.72 6.77 -5.67
C VAL A 320 -31.23 6.65 -5.86
N ASP A 321 -31.95 7.77 -5.78
CA ASP A 321 -33.41 7.82 -6.00
C ASP A 321 -33.82 7.36 -7.42
N PHE A 322 -33.03 7.67 -8.45
CA PHE A 322 -33.26 7.15 -9.81
C PHE A 322 -32.96 5.65 -9.91
N ALA A 323 -31.88 5.16 -9.28
CA ALA A 323 -31.53 3.74 -9.26
C ALA A 323 -32.61 2.91 -8.55
N ASP A 324 -33.07 3.34 -7.38
CA ASP A 324 -34.12 2.66 -6.59
C ASP A 324 -35.46 2.56 -7.34
N ARG A 325 -35.68 3.48 -8.30
CA ARG A 325 -36.84 3.47 -9.20
C ARG A 325 -36.59 2.72 -10.52
N GLY A 326 -35.45 2.06 -10.67
CA GLY A 326 -35.08 1.34 -11.90
C GLY A 326 -34.74 2.24 -13.09
N MET A 327 -34.62 3.56 -12.90
CA MET A 327 -34.45 4.52 -13.98
C MET A 327 -33.02 4.56 -14.56
N LEU A 328 -32.09 3.78 -14.00
CA LEU A 328 -30.67 3.75 -14.38
C LEU A 328 -30.19 2.36 -14.84
N GLU A 329 -31.11 1.39 -15.03
CA GLU A 329 -30.76 0.00 -15.32
C GLU A 329 -30.32 -0.25 -16.77
N GLN A 330 -30.74 0.59 -17.73
CA GLN A 330 -30.31 0.49 -19.13
C GLN A 330 -30.03 1.85 -19.75
N PRO A 331 -28.98 2.00 -20.59
CA PRO A 331 -28.81 3.17 -21.41
C PRO A 331 -30.00 3.28 -22.36
N CYS A 332 -30.70 4.41 -22.38
CA CYS A 332 -31.81 4.66 -23.33
C CYS A 332 -31.40 4.46 -24.81
N LEU A 333 -30.11 4.57 -25.12
CA LEU A 333 -29.55 4.27 -26.44
C LEU A 333 -29.53 2.76 -26.76
N LEU A 334 -29.32 1.90 -25.77
CA LEU A 334 -29.33 0.45 -25.96
C LEU A 334 -30.75 -0.05 -26.20
N GLU A 335 -31.73 0.51 -25.49
CA GLU A 335 -33.14 0.18 -25.68
C GLU A 335 -33.63 0.57 -27.09
N GLU A 336 -33.26 1.76 -27.58
CA GLU A 336 -33.60 2.18 -28.95
C GLU A 336 -32.82 1.37 -30.02
N TYR A 337 -31.56 1.01 -29.75
CA TYR A 337 -30.77 0.16 -30.63
C TYR A 337 -31.39 -1.23 -30.79
N LEU A 338 -31.78 -1.88 -29.69
CA LEU A 338 -32.45 -3.19 -29.70
C LEU A 338 -33.82 -3.13 -30.39
N ARG A 339 -34.53 -2.01 -30.25
CA ARG A 339 -35.80 -1.77 -30.96
C ARG A 339 -35.62 -1.66 -32.47
N LEU A 340 -34.50 -1.13 -32.94
CA LEU A 340 -34.17 -0.96 -34.36
C LEU A 340 -33.53 -2.21 -34.99
N HIS A 341 -32.97 -3.12 -34.17
CA HIS A 341 -32.25 -4.32 -34.62
C HIS A 341 -32.73 -5.60 -33.88
N PRO A 342 -33.99 -6.04 -34.07
CA PRO A 342 -34.59 -7.15 -33.30
C PRO A 342 -34.02 -8.54 -33.62
N ASP A 343 -33.28 -8.70 -34.72
CA ASP A 343 -32.75 -9.99 -35.20
C ASP A 343 -31.22 -10.14 -34.97
N GLU A 344 -30.57 -9.18 -34.29
CA GLU A 344 -29.17 -9.34 -33.87
C GLU A 344 -29.10 -10.13 -32.55
N ASP A 345 -28.74 -11.41 -32.63
CA ASP A 345 -28.32 -12.22 -31.47
C ASP A 345 -27.02 -11.64 -30.90
N LEU A 346 -27.13 -10.66 -30.00
CA LEU A 346 -26.02 -10.18 -29.20
C LEU A 346 -25.75 -11.20 -28.06
N GLU A 347 -25.11 -12.32 -28.38
CA GLU A 347 -24.27 -13.02 -27.40
C GLU A 347 -22.98 -12.21 -27.19
N GLU A 348 -23.11 -11.03 -26.59
CA GLU A 348 -21.98 -10.32 -26.00
C GLU A 348 -22.37 -9.85 -24.60
N GLU A 349 -21.71 -10.44 -23.60
CA GLU A 349 -21.59 -9.86 -22.27
C GLU A 349 -21.06 -8.42 -22.42
N ILE A 350 -21.96 -7.44 -22.44
CA ILE A 350 -21.60 -6.04 -22.27
C ILE A 350 -21.11 -5.89 -20.83
N PRO A 351 -19.83 -5.58 -20.58
CA PRO A 351 -19.40 -5.25 -19.23
C PRO A 351 -20.13 -3.99 -18.84
N VAL A 352 -20.82 -4.01 -17.70
CA VAL A 352 -21.46 -2.84 -17.10
C VAL A 352 -20.37 -1.83 -16.72
N THR A 353 -19.93 -1.00 -17.66
CA THR A 353 -19.05 0.15 -17.40
C THR A 353 -19.83 1.43 -17.62
N ALA A 354 -20.61 1.83 -16.62
CA ALA A 354 -21.12 3.19 -16.51
C ALA A 354 -20.15 4.03 -15.67
N GLU A 355 -18.94 4.29 -16.16
CA GLU A 355 -18.07 5.36 -15.64
C GLU A 355 -17.00 5.84 -16.64
N SER A 356 -17.33 5.89 -17.94
CA SER A 356 -16.46 6.54 -18.92
C SER A 356 -16.81 8.03 -19.04
N HIS A 357 -16.29 8.89 -18.16
CA HIS A 357 -15.93 10.28 -18.48
C HIS A 357 -15.19 10.98 -17.32
N ARG A 358 -13.91 10.65 -17.12
CA ARG A 358 -12.86 11.61 -16.72
C ARG A 358 -11.53 11.22 -17.35
N LYS A 359 -11.30 11.62 -18.61
CA LYS A 359 -9.93 11.74 -19.13
C LYS A 359 -9.26 12.93 -18.43
N ARG A 360 -8.54 12.65 -17.34
CA ARG A 360 -7.38 13.43 -16.89
C ARG A 360 -6.37 12.46 -16.30
N ASP A 361 -5.29 12.26 -17.04
CA ASP A 361 -3.95 11.83 -16.61
C ASP A 361 -3.86 11.12 -15.26
N GLN A 362 -4.23 9.84 -15.22
CA GLN A 362 -3.72 8.83 -14.27
C GLN A 362 -3.99 7.44 -14.87
N ALA A 363 -2.97 6.84 -15.48
CA ALA A 363 -3.03 5.47 -16.03
C ALA A 363 -2.96 4.39 -14.93
N GLN A 364 -3.75 4.54 -13.86
CA GLN A 364 -3.53 3.84 -12.59
C GLN A 364 -4.79 3.24 -11.92
N ASP A 365 -5.92 3.18 -12.61
CA ASP A 365 -7.23 2.86 -11.98
C ASP A 365 -7.74 1.42 -12.22
N ASP A 366 -6.82 0.45 -12.33
CA ASP A 366 -7.17 -0.98 -12.47
C ASP A 366 -6.78 -1.82 -11.23
N ASP A 367 -6.01 -1.22 -10.30
CA ASP A 367 -5.56 -1.80 -9.03
C ASP A 367 -6.15 -0.95 -7.88
N GLY A 368 -6.81 -1.55 -6.88
CA GLY A 368 -7.36 -0.80 -5.74
C GLY A 368 -8.68 -1.32 -5.16
N ALA A 369 -9.45 -0.41 -4.56
CA ALA A 369 -10.68 -0.70 -3.85
C ALA A 369 -11.83 -1.15 -4.78
N VAL A 370 -12.35 -2.37 -4.60
CA VAL A 370 -13.44 -2.91 -5.42
C VAL A 370 -14.76 -2.94 -4.64
N PRO A 371 -15.86 -2.34 -5.15
CA PRO A 371 -17.18 -2.52 -4.55
C PRO A 371 -17.71 -3.93 -4.81
N GLY A 372 -18.36 -4.54 -3.82
CA GLY A 372 -18.95 -5.87 -3.97
C GLY A 372 -19.12 -6.61 -2.65
N PRO A 373 -19.73 -7.81 -2.67
CA PRO A 373 -19.84 -8.66 -1.49
C PRO A 373 -18.45 -9.14 -1.02
N THR A 374 -18.32 -9.40 0.28
CA THR A 374 -17.08 -9.90 0.87
C THR A 374 -16.87 -11.37 0.48
N VAL A 375 -15.74 -11.67 -0.17
CA VAL A 375 -15.25 -13.02 -0.48
C VAL A 375 -13.78 -13.14 -0.09
N LEU A 376 -13.28 -14.36 0.14
CA LEU A 376 -11.90 -14.56 0.59
C LEU A 376 -10.87 -14.08 -0.45
N ALA A 377 -10.86 -14.71 -1.62
CA ALA A 377 -10.06 -14.30 -2.77
C ALA A 377 -10.54 -15.00 -4.04
N TYR A 378 -10.29 -14.40 -5.21
CA TYR A 378 -10.43 -15.04 -6.52
C TYR A 378 -9.53 -14.34 -7.55
N VAL A 379 -9.20 -15.05 -8.64
CA VAL A 379 -8.35 -14.53 -9.72
C VAL A 379 -9.04 -14.69 -11.06
N VAL A 380 -9.07 -13.62 -11.85
CA VAL A 380 -9.69 -13.61 -13.19
C VAL A 380 -8.67 -13.19 -14.24
N MET A 381 -8.71 -13.82 -15.40
CA MET A 381 -7.89 -13.39 -16.54
C MET A 381 -8.22 -11.95 -16.95
N ALA A 382 -7.22 -11.20 -17.41
CA ALA A 382 -7.48 -9.92 -18.04
C ALA A 382 -8.30 -10.10 -19.34
N ALA A 383 -9.13 -9.11 -19.68
CA ALA A 383 -10.00 -9.18 -20.86
C ALA A 383 -9.22 -9.26 -22.20
N THR A 384 -8.01 -8.70 -22.25
CA THR A 384 -7.27 -8.53 -23.51
C THR A 384 -6.52 -9.78 -23.94
N LEU A 385 -7.09 -10.50 -24.91
CA LEU A 385 -6.46 -11.64 -25.58
C LEU A 385 -5.29 -11.22 -26.48
N GLN A 386 -4.17 -11.95 -26.37
CA GLN A 386 -3.00 -11.76 -27.24
C GLN A 386 -3.14 -12.57 -28.54
N THR A 387 -3.59 -11.92 -29.61
CA THR A 387 -3.92 -12.58 -30.89
C THR A 387 -2.70 -12.89 -31.77
N LYS A 388 -1.57 -12.20 -31.54
CA LYS A 388 -0.33 -12.34 -32.34
C LYS A 388 0.58 -13.49 -31.90
N LEU A 389 0.24 -14.18 -30.81
CA LEU A 389 1.04 -15.28 -30.26
C LEU A 389 0.62 -16.64 -30.84
N PRO A 390 1.53 -17.63 -30.87
CA PRO A 390 1.18 -18.98 -31.28
C PRO A 390 0.06 -19.58 -30.43
N ARG A 391 -0.82 -20.35 -31.06
CA ARG A 391 -2.06 -20.87 -30.45
C ARG A 391 -2.04 -22.37 -30.17
N THR A 392 -0.93 -23.07 -30.43
CA THR A 392 -0.74 -24.48 -30.11
C THR A 392 0.32 -24.63 -29.02
N ALA A 393 0.18 -25.63 -28.14
CA ALA A 393 1.10 -25.82 -27.01
C ALA A 393 2.57 -25.96 -27.43
N VAL A 394 2.85 -26.68 -28.52
CA VAL A 394 4.22 -26.89 -29.01
C VAL A 394 4.82 -25.59 -29.56
N ALA A 395 4.08 -24.88 -30.43
CA ALA A 395 4.58 -23.64 -31.02
C ALA A 395 4.72 -22.53 -29.97
N LEU A 396 3.77 -22.43 -29.04
CA LEU A 396 3.82 -21.48 -27.94
C LEU A 396 4.98 -21.80 -26.99
N GLY A 397 5.14 -23.08 -26.62
CA GLY A 397 6.25 -23.55 -25.80
C GLY A 397 7.61 -23.19 -26.40
N ASN A 398 7.80 -23.42 -27.70
CA ASN A 398 9.04 -23.02 -28.39
C ASN A 398 9.23 -21.49 -28.39
N TYR A 399 8.16 -20.73 -28.63
CA TYR A 399 8.21 -19.27 -28.64
C TYR A 399 8.64 -18.66 -27.29
N ILE A 400 8.11 -19.19 -26.17
CA ILE A 400 8.47 -18.73 -24.82
C ILE A 400 9.72 -19.43 -24.24
N LYS A 401 10.42 -20.24 -25.04
CA LYS A 401 11.57 -21.06 -24.63
C LYS A 401 11.25 -22.08 -23.52
N GLN A 402 10.03 -22.60 -23.51
CA GLN A 402 9.55 -23.68 -22.65
C GLN A 402 9.00 -24.86 -23.49
N PRO A 403 9.87 -25.67 -24.12
CA PRO A 403 9.43 -26.74 -25.04
C PRO A 403 8.59 -27.82 -24.36
N ARG A 404 8.66 -27.93 -23.02
CA ARG A 404 7.87 -28.85 -22.20
C ARG A 404 6.44 -28.38 -21.93
N LEU A 405 6.00 -27.25 -22.49
CA LEU A 405 4.66 -26.71 -22.22
C LEU A 405 3.53 -27.72 -22.50
N LYS A 406 3.59 -28.45 -23.64
CA LYS A 406 2.60 -29.50 -23.94
C LYS A 406 2.61 -30.61 -22.88
N GLU A 407 3.78 -31.06 -22.44
CA GLU A 407 3.91 -32.06 -21.38
C GLU A 407 3.26 -31.56 -20.07
N LEU A 408 3.55 -30.32 -19.67
CA LEU A 408 3.03 -29.75 -18.43
C LEU A 408 1.50 -29.58 -18.46
N ILE A 409 0.92 -29.20 -19.60
CA ILE A 409 -0.53 -29.12 -19.78
C ILE A 409 -1.18 -30.50 -19.63
N ARG A 410 -0.58 -31.54 -20.23
CA ARG A 410 -1.10 -32.91 -20.13
C ARG A 410 -1.08 -33.44 -18.70
N ARG A 411 0.00 -33.18 -17.95
CA ARG A 411 0.12 -33.55 -16.53
C ARG A 411 -0.91 -32.79 -15.68
N PHE A 412 -1.08 -31.49 -15.93
CA PHE A 412 -2.13 -30.71 -15.28
C PHE A 412 -3.53 -31.27 -15.57
N LEU A 413 -3.84 -31.61 -16.82
CA LEU A 413 -5.12 -32.23 -17.18
C LEU A 413 -5.34 -33.57 -16.50
N TYR A 414 -4.28 -34.38 -16.32
CA TYR A 414 -4.38 -35.60 -15.53
C TYR A 414 -4.84 -35.31 -14.10
N ASP A 415 -4.24 -34.32 -13.44
CA ASP A 415 -4.62 -33.90 -12.07
C ASP A 415 -6.07 -33.42 -12.01
N GLN A 416 -6.52 -32.66 -13.01
CA GLN A 416 -7.90 -32.16 -13.07
C GLN A 416 -8.94 -33.27 -13.30
N LEU A 417 -8.62 -34.25 -14.14
CA LEU A 417 -9.54 -35.34 -14.47
C LEU A 417 -9.52 -36.47 -13.43
N ASN A 418 -8.48 -36.55 -12.60
CA ASN A 418 -8.30 -37.59 -11.59
C ASN A 418 -8.00 -36.99 -10.20
N PRO A 419 -8.90 -36.16 -9.63
CA PRO A 419 -8.63 -35.47 -8.36
C PRO A 419 -8.43 -36.41 -7.16
N ASN A 420 -8.93 -37.64 -7.25
CA ASN A 420 -8.78 -38.67 -6.21
C ASN A 420 -7.61 -39.63 -6.47
N SER A 421 -6.76 -39.37 -7.47
CA SER A 421 -5.58 -40.20 -7.74
C SER A 421 -4.60 -40.13 -6.57
N ALA A 422 -4.04 -41.28 -6.19
CA ALA A 422 -2.98 -41.35 -5.18
C ALA A 422 -1.64 -40.79 -5.68
N LEU A 423 -1.44 -40.70 -7.00
CA LEU A 423 -0.24 -40.17 -7.63
C LEU A 423 -0.55 -38.86 -8.36
N PRO A 424 0.25 -37.81 -8.17
CA PRO A 424 0.12 -36.57 -8.93
C PRO A 424 0.56 -36.79 -10.38
N GLY A 425 0.00 -36.03 -11.31
CA GLY A 425 0.28 -36.08 -12.75
C GLY A 425 1.74 -35.82 -13.08
N LEU A 426 2.52 -35.19 -12.18
CA LEU A 426 3.97 -35.05 -12.31
C LEU A 426 4.75 -36.37 -12.17
N GLU A 427 4.17 -37.37 -11.49
CA GLU A 427 4.79 -38.68 -11.25
C GLU A 427 4.24 -39.77 -12.18
N VAL A 428 3.14 -39.49 -12.87
CA VAL A 428 2.53 -40.39 -13.83
C VAL A 428 3.29 -40.37 -15.17
N SER A 429 3.31 -41.51 -15.87
CA SER A 429 3.88 -41.62 -17.21
C SER A 429 3.10 -40.71 -18.17
N LEU A 430 3.81 -40.04 -19.09
CA LEU A 430 3.15 -39.14 -20.03
C LEU A 430 2.13 -39.86 -20.93
N GLN A 431 2.32 -41.16 -21.18
CA GLN A 431 1.40 -41.98 -21.97
C GLN A 431 0.02 -42.15 -21.31
N ASP A 432 -0.03 -42.10 -19.97
CA ASP A 432 -1.26 -42.20 -19.20
C ASP A 432 -1.92 -40.82 -19.00
N CYS A 433 -1.23 -39.74 -19.37
CA CYS A 433 -1.78 -38.40 -19.36
C CYS A 433 -2.64 -38.17 -20.62
N PRO A 434 -3.76 -37.42 -20.52
CA PRO A 434 -4.59 -37.09 -21.68
C PRO A 434 -3.77 -36.46 -22.82
N GLU A 435 -4.11 -36.77 -24.08
CA GLU A 435 -3.54 -36.05 -25.22
C GLU A 435 -4.09 -34.63 -25.27
N PHE A 436 -3.28 -33.71 -25.82
CA PHE A 436 -3.63 -32.29 -25.86
C PHE A 436 -3.19 -31.65 -27.19
N ASP A 437 -4.16 -31.29 -28.01
CA ASP A 437 -3.97 -30.55 -29.27
C ASP A 437 -4.94 -29.36 -29.40
N GLU A 438 -5.51 -28.94 -28.28
CA GLU A 438 -6.47 -27.84 -28.22
C GLU A 438 -5.82 -26.48 -28.48
N ARG A 439 -6.67 -25.53 -28.89
CA ARG A 439 -6.26 -24.15 -29.13
C ARG A 439 -6.10 -23.38 -27.82
N ILE A 440 -4.97 -22.68 -27.69
CA ILE A 440 -4.61 -21.86 -26.53
C ILE A 440 -4.87 -20.38 -26.81
N SER A 441 -5.45 -19.71 -25.81
CA SER A 441 -5.61 -18.26 -25.70
C SER A 441 -4.61 -17.72 -24.68
N VAL A 442 -3.86 -16.65 -25.00
CA VAL A 442 -2.78 -16.12 -24.15
C VAL A 442 -3.13 -14.73 -23.61
N PHE A 443 -2.76 -14.49 -22.35
CA PHE A 443 -2.99 -13.24 -21.63
C PHE A 443 -1.68 -12.77 -20.99
N PHE A 444 -1.52 -11.45 -20.82
CA PHE A 444 -0.32 -10.87 -20.17
C PHE A 444 -0.54 -10.50 -18.71
N SER A 445 -1.76 -10.63 -18.20
CA SER A 445 -2.07 -10.37 -16.79
C SER A 445 -3.32 -11.10 -16.34
N ALA A 446 -3.43 -11.24 -15.03
CA ALA A 446 -4.64 -11.65 -14.33
C ALA A 446 -4.88 -10.68 -13.16
N ALA A 447 -6.14 -10.46 -12.80
CA ALA A 447 -6.54 -9.64 -11.66
C ALA A 447 -6.88 -10.54 -10.48
N SER A 448 -6.13 -10.41 -9.38
CA SER A 448 -6.46 -11.02 -8.09
C SER A 448 -7.31 -10.04 -7.29
N THR A 449 -8.42 -10.51 -6.73
CA THR A 449 -9.31 -9.72 -5.86
C THR A 449 -9.48 -10.46 -4.53
N TYR A 450 -9.19 -9.82 -3.41
CA TYR A 450 -9.15 -10.44 -2.08
C TYR A 450 -9.61 -9.49 -0.96
N TYR A 451 -9.98 -10.05 0.19
CA TYR A 451 -10.43 -9.27 1.35
C TYR A 451 -9.25 -8.65 2.11
N ALA A 452 -9.16 -7.32 2.11
CA ALA A 452 -8.06 -6.54 2.69
C ALA A 452 -8.55 -5.26 3.38
N PRO A 453 -9.30 -5.36 4.50
CA PRO A 453 -9.95 -4.21 5.15
C PRO A 453 -8.95 -3.22 5.78
N SER A 454 -7.74 -3.66 6.09
CA SER A 454 -6.66 -2.80 6.60
C SER A 454 -5.98 -1.98 5.49
N ASP A 455 -6.11 -2.38 4.23
CA ASP A 455 -5.68 -1.62 3.05
C ASP A 455 -6.82 -0.73 2.49
N PRO A 456 -6.51 0.25 1.61
CA PRO A 456 -7.54 0.93 0.83
C PRO A 456 -8.37 -0.10 0.03
N SER A 457 -9.61 -0.28 0.46
CA SER A 457 -10.51 -1.33 -0.03
C SER A 457 -11.93 -0.79 -0.22
N GLY A 458 -12.74 -1.51 -1.00
CA GLY A 458 -14.13 -1.13 -1.24
C GLY A 458 -15.02 -1.33 -0.01
N VAL A 459 -16.31 -1.01 -0.13
CA VAL A 459 -17.27 -1.08 1.00
C VAL A 459 -17.29 -2.45 1.68
N GLY A 460 -17.19 -3.54 0.90
CA GLY A 460 -17.10 -4.91 1.40
C GLY A 460 -15.70 -5.35 1.87
N GLY A 461 -14.72 -4.42 1.93
CA GLY A 461 -13.33 -4.71 2.28
C GLY A 461 -12.51 -5.36 1.15
N MET A 462 -13.02 -5.37 -0.07
CA MET A 462 -12.34 -6.00 -1.21
C MET A 462 -11.29 -5.09 -1.85
N HIS A 463 -10.14 -5.67 -2.20
CA HIS A 463 -9.04 -5.03 -2.91
C HIS A 463 -8.65 -5.86 -4.13
N ARG A 464 -8.28 -5.20 -5.23
CA ARG A 464 -7.82 -5.82 -6.47
C ARG A 464 -6.39 -5.41 -6.79
N GLU A 465 -5.60 -6.37 -7.26
CA GLU A 465 -4.29 -6.14 -7.82
C GLU A 465 -4.06 -6.99 -9.08
N HIS A 466 -3.29 -6.46 -10.02
CA HIS A 466 -2.88 -7.19 -11.21
C HIS A 466 -1.56 -7.92 -11.01
N ILE A 467 -1.57 -9.20 -11.37
CA ILE A 467 -0.40 -10.07 -11.52
C ILE A 467 -0.02 -10.08 -13.00
N ARG A 468 1.25 -9.80 -13.32
CA ARG A 468 1.70 -9.64 -14.72
C ARG A 468 2.67 -10.73 -15.15
N ALA A 469 2.52 -11.14 -16.40
CA ALA A 469 3.41 -12.03 -17.14
C ALA A 469 3.64 -11.42 -18.54
N THR A 470 4.17 -10.21 -18.56
CA THR A 470 4.28 -9.37 -19.76
C THR A 470 5.73 -9.36 -20.28
N PRO A 471 6.00 -9.88 -21.50
CA PRO A 471 7.34 -9.89 -22.07
C PRO A 471 7.93 -8.50 -22.32
N MET A 472 7.07 -7.49 -22.55
CA MET A 472 7.44 -6.09 -22.80
C MET A 472 6.50 -5.16 -22.04
N TRP A 473 6.81 -4.88 -20.78
CA TRP A 473 6.04 -3.95 -19.94
C TRP A 473 6.38 -2.51 -20.30
N PHE A 474 5.37 -1.70 -20.65
CA PHE A 474 5.53 -0.34 -21.21
C PHE A 474 6.55 -0.23 -22.36
N GLY A 475 6.76 -1.32 -23.11
CA GLY A 475 7.72 -1.34 -24.20
C GLY A 475 9.19 -1.28 -23.78
N THR A 476 9.50 -1.44 -22.48
CA THR A 476 10.88 -1.30 -21.97
C THR A 476 11.52 -2.64 -21.62
N ALA A 477 10.93 -3.41 -20.70
CA ALA A 477 11.53 -4.60 -20.13
C ALA A 477 10.47 -5.66 -19.77
N PRO A 478 10.85 -6.95 -19.68
CA PRO A 478 9.94 -7.98 -19.20
C PRO A 478 9.52 -7.75 -17.75
N ARG A 479 8.27 -8.13 -17.44
CA ARG A 479 7.72 -8.16 -16.07
C ARG A 479 6.98 -9.47 -15.85
N PHE A 480 7.56 -10.31 -15.01
CA PHE A 480 7.03 -11.60 -14.59
C PHE A 480 6.93 -11.60 -13.07
N ASP A 481 5.74 -11.30 -12.57
CA ASP A 481 5.45 -11.13 -11.16
C ASP A 481 5.47 -12.48 -10.42
N CYS A 482 5.69 -12.45 -9.11
CA CYS A 482 5.55 -13.62 -8.26
C CYS A 482 4.15 -13.64 -7.62
N ALA A 483 3.71 -14.82 -7.19
CA ALA A 483 2.40 -15.04 -6.59
C ALA A 483 2.47 -16.07 -5.46
N PHE A 484 1.52 -15.96 -4.53
CA PHE A 484 1.22 -16.99 -3.56
C PHE A 484 0.17 -17.96 -4.14
N VAL A 485 0.41 -19.25 -3.98
CA VAL A 485 -0.51 -20.31 -4.40
C VAL A 485 -0.85 -21.21 -3.21
N ASN A 486 -2.09 -21.68 -3.16
CA ASN A 486 -2.51 -22.68 -2.18
C ASN A 486 -1.75 -23.99 -2.43
N TYR A 487 -1.03 -24.45 -1.41
CA TYR A 487 -0.19 -25.65 -1.49
C TYR A 487 -0.61 -26.72 -0.48
N GLN A 488 -0.85 -26.31 0.77
CA GLN A 488 -1.28 -27.19 1.86
C GLN A 488 -2.52 -26.60 2.54
N PRO A 489 -3.73 -26.95 2.10
CA PRO A 489 -4.97 -26.33 2.58
C PRO A 489 -5.28 -26.61 4.06
N ASP A 490 -4.64 -27.60 4.67
CA ASP A 490 -4.81 -27.96 6.09
C ASP A 490 -3.98 -27.08 7.05
N LEU A 491 -3.10 -26.23 6.53
CA LEU A 491 -2.27 -25.31 7.31
C LEU A 491 -2.79 -23.87 7.16
N ASP A 492 -2.34 -22.99 8.05
CA ASP A 492 -2.69 -21.57 8.05
C ASP A 492 -1.50 -20.69 7.61
N GLY A 493 -1.82 -19.49 7.10
CA GLY A 493 -0.84 -18.46 6.74
C GLY A 493 0.17 -18.93 5.69
N ILE A 494 1.41 -18.48 5.78
CA ILE A 494 2.46 -18.78 4.80
C ILE A 494 2.83 -20.26 4.77
N GLN A 495 2.50 -21.03 5.81
CA GLN A 495 2.73 -22.47 5.83
C GLN A 495 1.80 -23.20 4.87
N ALA A 496 0.59 -22.67 4.65
CA ALA A 496 -0.37 -23.16 3.67
C ALA A 496 0.00 -22.82 2.21
N LEU A 497 0.89 -21.84 2.04
CA LEU A 497 1.16 -21.19 0.77
C LEU A 497 2.54 -21.55 0.23
N ALA A 498 2.62 -21.67 -1.10
CA ALA A 498 3.88 -21.70 -1.81
C ALA A 498 4.08 -20.41 -2.62
N VAL A 499 5.33 -20.12 -2.93
CA VAL A 499 5.71 -18.95 -3.74
C VAL A 499 6.07 -19.44 -5.13
N VAL A 500 5.52 -18.78 -6.15
CA VAL A 500 5.82 -19.07 -7.55
C VAL A 500 6.09 -17.79 -8.33
N ARG A 501 6.84 -17.86 -9.43
CA ARG A 501 6.92 -16.80 -10.43
C ARG A 501 6.04 -17.17 -11.62
N ILE A 502 5.18 -16.25 -12.06
CA ILE A 502 4.32 -16.48 -13.20
C ILE A 502 5.09 -16.26 -14.49
N CYS A 503 5.14 -17.28 -15.35
CA CYS A 503 5.81 -17.23 -16.65
C CYS A 503 4.85 -16.93 -17.81
N LEU A 504 3.59 -17.37 -17.70
CA LEU A 504 2.57 -17.21 -18.75
C LEU A 504 1.18 -17.33 -18.15
N PHE A 505 0.24 -16.47 -18.57
CA PHE A 505 -1.19 -16.70 -18.39
C PHE A 505 -1.82 -17.19 -19.69
N PHE A 506 -2.60 -18.27 -19.64
CA PHE A 506 -3.26 -18.82 -20.81
C PHE A 506 -4.54 -19.57 -20.45
N SER A 507 -5.44 -19.76 -21.42
CA SER A 507 -6.61 -20.61 -21.25
C SER A 507 -6.82 -21.50 -22.48
N PHE A 508 -7.53 -22.60 -22.29
CA PHE A 508 -7.94 -23.50 -23.35
C PHE A 508 -9.26 -24.17 -22.98
N LYS A 509 -9.95 -24.75 -23.97
CA LYS A 509 -11.15 -25.55 -23.77
C LYS A 509 -10.80 -27.02 -23.92
N PHE A 510 -11.17 -27.87 -22.98
CA PHE A 510 -10.96 -29.32 -23.04
C PHE A 510 -12.19 -30.04 -22.49
N GLY A 511 -12.75 -30.99 -23.25
CA GLY A 511 -13.96 -31.71 -22.84
C GLY A 511 -15.17 -30.80 -22.56
N GLY A 512 -15.29 -29.65 -23.25
CA GLY A 512 -16.36 -28.68 -23.02
C GLY A 512 -16.10 -27.65 -21.93
N ILE A 513 -15.09 -27.85 -21.08
CA ILE A 513 -14.74 -26.98 -19.93
C ILE A 513 -13.63 -26.01 -20.33
N VAL A 514 -13.72 -24.76 -19.90
CA VAL A 514 -12.67 -23.76 -20.07
C VAL A 514 -11.75 -23.78 -18.85
N TYR A 515 -10.45 -23.96 -19.08
CA TYR A 515 -9.43 -23.98 -18.04
C TYR A 515 -8.59 -22.71 -18.10
N PRO A 516 -8.83 -21.71 -17.23
CA PRO A 516 -7.88 -20.62 -17.02
C PRO A 516 -6.65 -21.13 -16.26
N CYS A 517 -5.47 -20.96 -16.84
CA CYS A 517 -4.22 -21.51 -16.35
C CYS A 517 -3.07 -20.50 -16.28
N ALA A 518 -2.10 -20.78 -15.42
CA ALA A 518 -0.81 -20.12 -15.38
C ALA A 518 0.32 -21.15 -15.50
N LEU A 519 1.32 -20.87 -16.33
CA LEU A 519 2.61 -21.56 -16.28
C LEU A 519 3.45 -20.87 -15.20
N VAL A 520 3.95 -21.64 -14.25
CA VAL A 520 4.67 -21.09 -13.10
C VAL A 520 6.01 -21.77 -12.88
N GLN A 521 6.95 -21.02 -12.30
CA GLN A 521 8.21 -21.51 -11.75
C GLN A 521 8.16 -21.52 -10.23
N TRP A 522 8.49 -22.65 -9.60
CA TRP A 522 8.42 -22.82 -8.16
C TRP A 522 9.61 -22.21 -7.42
N PHE A 523 9.33 -21.75 -6.21
CA PHE A 523 10.34 -21.40 -5.21
C PHE A 523 10.18 -22.31 -4.00
N GLU A 524 11.30 -22.75 -3.45
CA GLU A 524 11.33 -23.50 -2.19
C GLU A 524 11.76 -22.58 -1.04
N ARG A 525 11.12 -22.76 0.13
CA ARG A 525 11.50 -22.10 1.38
C ARG A 525 12.80 -22.72 1.89
N ILE A 526 13.75 -21.88 2.32
CA ILE A 526 15.05 -22.34 2.84
C ILE A 526 14.94 -22.80 4.29
N SER A 527 13.94 -22.28 5.02
CA SER A 527 13.69 -22.54 6.44
C SER A 527 12.19 -22.48 6.71
N GLU A 528 11.73 -23.25 7.69
CA GLU A 528 10.37 -23.17 8.24
C GLU A 528 10.16 -21.96 9.16
N GLU A 529 11.25 -21.36 9.64
CA GLU A 529 11.23 -20.14 10.44
C GLU A 529 11.68 -18.92 9.62
N PRO A 530 11.12 -17.73 9.88
CA PRO A 530 11.56 -16.49 9.24
C PRO A 530 12.98 -16.11 9.68
N ASP A 531 13.65 -15.31 8.87
CA ASP A 531 14.95 -14.72 9.22
C ASP A 531 14.86 -13.92 10.53
N GLU A 532 15.79 -14.19 11.45
CA GLU A 532 15.76 -13.67 12.82
C GLU A 532 15.84 -12.14 12.87
N ASP A 533 16.58 -11.52 11.94
CA ASP A 533 16.83 -10.08 11.95
C ASP A 533 15.72 -9.30 11.25
N THR A 534 15.25 -9.80 10.10
CA THR A 534 14.28 -9.11 9.24
C THR A 534 12.84 -9.52 9.46
N GLY A 535 12.61 -10.74 9.96
CA GLY A 535 11.28 -11.33 10.10
C GLY A 535 10.65 -11.79 8.81
N MET A 536 11.42 -11.84 7.72
CA MET A 536 10.97 -12.29 6.40
C MET A 536 11.41 -13.72 6.16
N TYR A 537 10.55 -14.52 5.55
CA TYR A 537 10.93 -15.85 5.06
C TYR A 537 11.90 -15.71 3.89
N ILE A 538 12.82 -16.65 3.73
CA ILE A 538 13.76 -16.67 2.61
C ILE A 538 13.41 -17.84 1.69
N VAL A 539 13.26 -17.54 0.41
CA VAL A 539 13.00 -18.50 -0.65
C VAL A 539 14.12 -18.51 -1.69
N ARG A 540 14.24 -19.59 -2.44
CA ARG A 540 15.10 -19.68 -3.62
C ARG A 540 14.35 -20.39 -4.76
N PRO A 541 14.67 -20.09 -6.03
CA PRO A 541 14.08 -20.82 -7.15
C PRO A 541 14.36 -22.33 -7.00
N GLU A 542 13.32 -23.15 -7.09
CA GLU A 542 13.45 -24.60 -7.01
C GLU A 542 14.08 -25.12 -8.32
N SER A 543 15.04 -26.02 -8.21
CA SER A 543 15.67 -26.64 -9.37
C SER A 543 15.87 -28.14 -9.17
N LYS A 544 15.60 -28.91 -10.23
CA LYS A 544 15.88 -30.35 -10.28
C LYS A 544 16.88 -30.58 -11.42
N ARG A 545 18.04 -31.17 -11.09
CA ARG A 545 19.15 -31.43 -12.05
C ARG A 545 19.59 -30.18 -12.84
N GLY A 546 19.58 -29.02 -12.19
CA GLY A 546 20.00 -27.74 -12.80
C GLY A 546 18.95 -27.05 -13.68
N ALA A 547 17.76 -27.64 -13.85
CA ALA A 547 16.63 -27.01 -14.55
C ALA A 547 15.58 -26.47 -13.56
N PRO A 548 14.90 -25.35 -13.86
CA PRO A 548 13.83 -24.83 -13.02
C PRO A 548 12.66 -25.83 -12.95
N VAL A 549 12.05 -25.92 -11.77
CA VAL A 549 10.82 -26.71 -11.59
C VAL A 549 9.63 -25.87 -12.06
N LEU A 550 8.91 -26.39 -13.06
CA LEU A 550 7.77 -25.72 -13.69
C LEU A 550 6.51 -26.58 -13.57
N SER A 551 5.36 -25.94 -13.42
CA SER A 551 4.04 -26.59 -13.52
C SER A 551 3.02 -25.66 -14.17
N VAL A 552 1.90 -26.25 -14.62
CA VAL A 552 0.70 -25.51 -14.99
C VAL A 552 -0.26 -25.58 -13.81
N LEU A 553 -0.76 -24.42 -13.36
CA LEU A 553 -1.72 -24.30 -12.28
C LEU A 553 -3.02 -23.70 -12.80
N HIS A 554 -4.14 -24.12 -12.22
CA HIS A 554 -5.42 -23.43 -12.41
C HIS A 554 -5.37 -22.05 -11.73
N LEU A 555 -6.05 -21.05 -12.28
CA LEU A 555 -6.06 -19.71 -11.69
C LEU A 555 -6.62 -19.68 -10.26
N ASP A 556 -7.56 -20.56 -9.94
CA ASP A 556 -8.15 -20.68 -8.59
C ASP A 556 -7.15 -21.12 -7.51
N SER A 557 -6.01 -21.70 -7.92
CA SER A 557 -4.92 -22.02 -6.98
C SER A 557 -4.12 -20.79 -6.58
N ILE A 558 -4.18 -19.70 -7.37
CA ILE A 558 -3.47 -18.45 -7.09
C ILE A 558 -4.29 -17.62 -6.11
N VAL A 559 -3.67 -17.23 -5.00
CA VAL A 559 -4.31 -16.37 -4.00
C VAL A 559 -4.16 -14.91 -4.40
N ARG A 560 -2.90 -14.46 -4.51
CA ARG A 560 -2.54 -13.06 -4.81
C ARG A 560 -1.07 -12.92 -5.20
N ALA A 561 -0.63 -11.73 -5.58
CA ALA A 561 0.78 -11.45 -5.87
C ALA A 561 1.67 -11.61 -4.63
N ALA A 562 2.90 -12.05 -4.83
CA ALA A 562 3.95 -12.14 -3.82
C ALA A 562 5.10 -11.20 -4.22
N HIS A 563 5.59 -10.40 -3.27
CA HIS A 563 6.72 -9.51 -3.52
C HIS A 563 8.00 -10.13 -2.98
N LEU A 564 8.99 -10.31 -3.85
CA LEU A 564 10.29 -10.86 -3.52
C LEU A 564 11.37 -9.78 -3.62
N ILE A 565 12.28 -9.73 -2.64
CA ILE A 565 13.43 -8.81 -2.62
C ILE A 565 14.71 -9.63 -2.56
N GLY A 566 15.71 -9.32 -3.40
CA GLY A 566 16.99 -10.04 -3.40
C GLY A 566 17.71 -9.99 -2.05
N VAL A 567 18.33 -11.10 -1.65
CA VAL A 567 19.24 -11.14 -0.49
C VAL A 567 20.63 -10.69 -0.96
N TYR A 568 20.97 -9.41 -0.73
CA TYR A 568 22.15 -8.75 -1.29
C TYR A 568 23.50 -9.23 -0.70
N GLY A 569 23.54 -9.61 0.58
CA GLY A 569 24.80 -9.87 1.29
C GLY A 569 25.65 -8.60 1.45
N LYS A 570 26.97 -8.76 1.63
CA LYS A 570 27.91 -7.64 1.86
C LYS A 570 28.47 -7.00 0.59
N GLN A 571 28.23 -7.62 -0.56
CA GLN A 571 28.76 -7.14 -1.84
C GLN A 571 27.89 -6.02 -2.39
N ALA A 572 28.51 -5.08 -3.09
CA ALA A 572 27.80 -4.01 -3.77
C ALA A 572 26.92 -4.57 -4.89
N VAL A 573 25.77 -3.94 -5.12
CA VAL A 573 24.83 -4.35 -6.16
C VAL A 573 25.46 -4.08 -7.55
N PRO A 574 25.56 -5.11 -8.43
CA PRO A 574 26.09 -4.91 -9.77
C PRO A 574 25.28 -3.88 -10.58
N ARG A 575 25.96 -3.14 -11.46
CA ARG A 575 25.34 -2.02 -12.20
C ARG A 575 24.29 -2.47 -13.21
N ASP A 576 24.42 -3.69 -13.74
CA ASP A 576 23.52 -4.33 -14.70
C ASP A 576 22.24 -4.89 -14.09
N VAL A 577 22.16 -4.98 -12.75
CA VAL A 577 20.94 -5.40 -12.05
C VAL A 577 19.95 -4.25 -12.02
N THR A 578 18.76 -4.43 -12.55
CA THR A 578 17.67 -3.46 -12.54
C THR A 578 16.48 -4.04 -11.80
N ALA A 579 15.47 -3.23 -11.46
CA ALA A 579 14.22 -3.71 -10.90
C ALA A 579 13.56 -4.83 -11.76
N HIS A 580 13.78 -4.82 -13.08
CA HIS A 580 13.15 -5.77 -14.00
C HIS A 580 13.85 -7.12 -14.11
N ASN A 581 15.16 -7.19 -13.82
CA ASN A 581 15.94 -8.44 -13.88
C ASN A 581 16.42 -8.91 -12.50
N ALA A 582 16.09 -8.21 -11.41
CA ALA A 582 16.53 -8.56 -10.07
C ALA A 582 16.08 -9.98 -9.66
N LEU A 583 14.90 -10.43 -10.10
CA LEU A 583 14.43 -11.81 -9.88
C LEU A 583 15.28 -12.87 -10.58
N ASP A 584 16.07 -12.49 -11.58
CA ASP A 584 17.00 -13.36 -12.30
C ASP A 584 18.44 -13.21 -11.78
N ALA A 585 18.77 -12.10 -11.14
CA ALA A 585 20.12 -11.76 -10.68
C ALA A 585 20.50 -12.40 -9.35
N TYR A 586 19.53 -12.65 -8.45
CA TYR A 586 19.79 -13.19 -7.11
C TYR A 586 19.43 -14.67 -6.99
N LYS A 587 20.13 -15.38 -6.09
CA LYS A 587 19.88 -16.81 -5.81
C LYS A 587 18.89 -17.04 -4.68
N ARG A 588 18.66 -16.02 -3.84
CA ARG A 588 17.82 -16.08 -2.64
C ARG A 588 17.06 -14.77 -2.52
N PHE A 589 15.84 -14.86 -2.04
CA PHE A 589 14.93 -13.74 -1.94
C PHE A 589 14.21 -13.73 -0.59
N TYR A 590 14.09 -12.56 0.02
CA TYR A 590 13.14 -12.33 1.09
C TYR A 590 11.74 -12.28 0.52
N VAL A 591 10.80 -13.03 1.12
CA VAL A 591 9.37 -12.86 0.89
C VAL A 591 8.91 -11.66 1.71
N ASN A 592 8.57 -10.57 1.03
CA ASN A 592 8.33 -9.29 1.67
C ASN A 592 6.96 -9.27 2.36
N ARG A 593 6.96 -9.57 3.66
CA ARG A 593 5.76 -9.46 4.52
C ARG A 593 5.24 -8.05 4.74
N TYR A 594 6.05 -7.02 4.43
CA TYR A 594 5.70 -5.62 4.63
C TYR A 594 5.20 -4.97 3.34
N VAL A 595 4.94 -5.71 2.27
CA VAL A 595 4.52 -5.11 1.00
C VAL A 595 3.18 -4.37 1.10
N ASP A 596 2.26 -4.84 1.95
CA ASP A 596 0.98 -4.19 2.28
C ASP A 596 0.42 -4.76 3.60
N HIS A 597 -0.70 -4.19 4.07
CA HIS A 597 -1.27 -4.59 5.35
C HIS A 597 -1.89 -5.99 5.30
N HIS A 598 -2.52 -6.36 4.19
CA HIS A 598 -3.09 -7.68 3.97
C HIS A 598 -2.03 -8.78 4.08
N ALA A 599 -0.91 -8.69 3.36
CA ALA A 599 0.18 -9.66 3.46
C ALA A 599 0.63 -9.79 4.92
N PHE A 600 0.87 -8.68 5.61
CA PHE A 600 1.31 -8.69 7.00
C PHE A 600 0.27 -9.30 7.97
N GLU A 601 -1.02 -9.20 7.67
CA GLU A 601 -2.10 -9.59 8.58
C GLU A 601 -2.60 -11.02 8.35
N THR A 602 -2.67 -11.46 7.09
CA THR A 602 -3.33 -12.73 6.70
C THR A 602 -2.35 -13.80 6.24
N ILE A 603 -1.18 -13.41 5.71
CA ILE A 603 -0.18 -14.36 5.21
C ILE A 603 0.85 -14.71 6.29
N PHE A 604 1.30 -13.75 7.10
CA PHE A 604 2.38 -13.92 8.08
C PHE A 604 1.94 -13.62 9.50
#